data_AF-A0A8T3XES6-F1
#
_entry.id   AF-A0A8T3XES6-F1
#
_cell.length_a   1.000
_cell.length_b   1.000
_cell.length_c   1.000
_cell.angle_alpha   90.00
_cell.angle_beta   90.00
_cell.angle_gamma   90.00
#
_symmetry.space_group_name_H-M   'P 1'
#
loop_
_entity.id
_entity.type
_entity.pdbx_description
1 polymer ?
#
loop_
_entity_poly.entity_id
_entity_poly.type
_entity_poly.pdbx_seq_one_letter_code
_entity_poly.pdbx_strand_id
1 'polypeptide(L)' 'VKGFGPFIRYHTFGDSNINFSIILRVNTFIDKYLVTHEFIKSLKKAYDKEGIEISWPVRKIYYGSG' A
#
# COMPACT_ATOMS: atom_id res chain seq x y z
N VAL A 1 4.72 -19.71 9.69
CA VAL A 1 6.06 -19.30 10.21
C VAL A 1 5.92 -18.76 11.63
N LYS A 2 6.37 -19.50 12.66
CA LYS A 2 6.29 -19.03 14.07
C LYS A 2 7.28 -17.87 14.29
N GLY A 3 6.84 -16.83 15.00
CA GLY A 3 7.67 -15.70 15.42
C GLY A 3 7.83 -14.56 14.40
N PHE A 4 7.17 -14.60 13.25
CA PHE A 4 7.18 -13.50 12.29
C PHE A 4 5.89 -12.69 12.35
N GLY A 5 6.00 -11.43 12.78
CA GLY A 5 4.93 -10.45 12.63
C GLY A 5 4.99 -9.77 11.26
N PRO A 6 3.86 -9.51 10.59
CA PRO A 6 3.85 -8.69 9.39
C PRO A 6 4.38 -7.29 9.72
N PHE A 7 5.13 -6.68 8.80
CA PHE A 7 5.60 -5.31 8.99
C PHE A 7 5.59 -4.52 7.69
N ILE A 8 5.54 -3.20 7.85
CA ILE A 8 5.51 -2.21 6.77
C ILE A 8 6.81 -1.43 6.79
N ARG A 9 7.36 -1.13 5.61
CA ARG A 9 8.53 -0.28 5.44
C ARG A 9 8.30 0.76 4.35
N TYR A 10 8.23 2.02 4.74
CA TYR A 10 8.28 3.15 3.81
C TYR A 10 9.67 3.23 3.17
N HIS A 11 9.76 3.51 1.88
CA HIS A 11 11.04 3.53 1.18
C HIS A 11 11.21 4.67 0.17
N THR A 12 10.13 5.27 -0.35
CA THR A 12 10.27 6.30 -1.40
C THR A 12 9.10 7.28 -1.39
N PHE A 13 9.38 8.56 -1.63
CA PHE A 13 8.36 9.53 -2.04
C PHE A 13 8.18 9.43 -3.55
N GLY A 14 6.98 9.03 -4.00
CA GLY A 14 6.58 9.08 -5.41
C GLY A 14 5.96 10.44 -5.76
N ASP A 15 5.49 10.57 -7.00
CA ASP A 15 4.97 11.85 -7.55
C ASP A 15 3.81 12.44 -6.75
N SER A 16 3.00 11.62 -6.08
CA SER A 16 1.88 12.07 -5.23
C SER A 16 1.66 11.16 -4.01
N ASN A 17 2.61 10.27 -3.70
CA ASN A 17 2.39 9.11 -2.83
C ASN A 17 3.62 8.87 -1.96
N ILE A 18 3.44 8.31 -0.76
CA ILE A 18 4.53 7.67 -0.02
C ILE A 18 4.45 6.17 -0.30
N ASN A 19 5.47 5.64 -0.96
CA ASN A 19 5.56 4.22 -1.29
C ASN A 19 6.13 3.42 -0.13
N PHE A 20 5.50 2.28 0.14
CA PHE A 20 5.91 1.34 1.16
C PHE A 20 5.83 -0.09 0.66
N SER A 21 6.62 -0.95 1.28
CA SER A 21 6.60 -2.40 1.09
C SER A 21 5.97 -3.07 2.30
N ILE A 22 5.22 -4.13 2.07
CA ILE A 22 4.64 -4.97 3.13
C ILE A 22 5.31 -6.34 3.04
N ILE A 23 5.82 -6.82 4.18
CA ILE A 23 6.46 -8.13 4.25
C ILE A 23 5.52 -9.06 5.02
N LEU A 24 4.98 -10.06 4.29
CA LEU A 24 4.15 -11.13 4.84
C LEU A 24 4.88 -12.46 4.66
N ARG A 25 4.80 -13.35 5.66
CA ARG A 25 5.32 -14.72 5.55
C ARG A 25 4.17 -15.71 5.40
N VAL A 26 4.28 -16.56 4.38
CA VAL A 26 3.35 -17.65 4.09
C VAL A 26 4.06 -18.99 4.23
N ASN A 27 3.29 -20.07 4.38
CA ASN A 27 3.87 -21.41 4.55
C ASN A 27 4.21 -22.06 3.20
N THR A 28 3.41 -21.81 2.16
CA THR A 28 3.69 -22.28 0.79
C THR A 28 3.72 -21.12 -0.20
N PHE A 29 4.34 -21.34 -1.37
CA PHE A 29 4.39 -20.32 -2.42
C PHE A 29 3.01 -19.98 -2.98
N ILE A 30 2.08 -20.93 -3.03
CA ILE A 30 0.74 -20.73 -3.59
C ILE A 30 -0.11 -19.86 -2.65
N ASP A 31 0.04 -20.02 -1.33
CA ASP A 31 -0.69 -19.24 -0.33
C ASP A 31 -0.45 -17.73 -0.47
N LYS A 32 0.69 -17.30 -1.04
CA LYS A 32 1.01 -15.89 -1.22
C LYS A 32 -0.07 -15.13 -2.00
N TYR A 33 -0.72 -15.79 -2.98
CA TYR A 33 -1.72 -15.14 -3.82
C TYR A 33 -3.00 -14.86 -3.04
N LEU A 34 -3.49 -15.85 -2.29
CA LEU A 34 -4.67 -15.72 -1.45
C LEU A 34 -4.45 -14.70 -0.33
N VAL A 35 -3.31 -14.78 0.35
CA VAL A 35 -2.97 -13.85 1.45
C VAL A 35 -2.85 -12.42 0.93
N THR A 36 -2.22 -12.20 -0.23
CA THR A 36 -2.13 -10.86 -0.83
C THR A 36 -3.51 -10.33 -1.19
N HIS A 37 -4.36 -11.16 -1.79
CA HIS A 37 -5.71 -10.77 -2.21
C HIS A 37 -6.57 -10.32 -1.02
N GLU A 38 -6.62 -11.11 0.05
CA GLU A 38 -7.40 -10.79 1.25
C GLU A 38 -6.80 -9.63 2.06
N PHE A 39 -5.47 -9.50 2.05
CA PHE A 39 -4.79 -8.37 2.68
C PHE A 39 -5.19 -7.04 2.01
N ILE A 40 -5.17 -6.95 0.68
CA ILE A 40 -5.52 -5.72 -0.05
C ILE A 40 -6.97 -5.30 0.25
N LYS A 41 -7.92 -6.25 0.26
CA LYS A 41 -9.32 -5.96 0.62
C LYS A 41 -9.45 -5.43 2.05
N SER A 42 -8.77 -6.09 2.99
CA SER A 42 -8.79 -5.70 4.40
C SER A 42 -8.18 -4.33 4.62
N LEU A 43 -7.07 -4.03 3.94
CA LEU A 43 -6.42 -2.73 3.97
C LEU A 43 -7.34 -1.64 3.43
N LYS A 44 -7.96 -1.87 2.27
CA LYS A 44 -8.90 -0.92 1.67
C LYS A 44 -10.08 -0.63 2.60
N LYS A 45 -10.68 -1.67 3.19
CA LYS A 45 -11.79 -1.52 4.15
C LYS A 45 -11.37 -0.73 5.39
N ALA A 46 -10.16 -0.95 5.90
CA ALA A 46 -9.62 -0.17 7.01
C ALA A 46 -9.40 1.29 6.62
N TYR A 47 -8.82 1.54 5.45
CA TYR A 47 -8.59 2.90 4.95
C TYR A 47 -9.91 3.65 4.74
N ASP A 48 -10.93 2.99 4.16
CA ASP A 48 -12.25 3.57 3.99
C ASP A 48 -12.91 3.93 5.33
N LYS A 49 -12.75 3.06 6.34
CA LYS A 49 -13.27 3.30 7.68
C LYS A 49 -12.59 4.51 8.35
N GLU A 50 -11.28 4.65 8.17
CA GLU A 50 -10.49 5.75 8.75
C GLU A 50 -10.50 7.01 7.86
N GLY A 51 -11.22 7.01 6.73
CA GLY A 51 -11.28 8.15 5.80
C GLY A 51 -9.97 8.41 5.03
N ILE A 52 -9.09 7.41 4.93
CA ILE A 52 -7.83 7.50 4.20
C ILE A 52 -8.11 7.34 2.71
N GLU A 53 -8.01 8.44 1.96
CA GLU A 53 -8.17 8.43 0.51
C GLU A 53 -6.90 7.91 -0.18
N ILE A 54 -7.06 7.00 -1.15
CA ILE A 54 -5.97 6.54 -2.00
C ILE A 54 -5.86 7.54 -3.16
N SER A 55 -4.80 8.35 -3.14
CA SER A 55 -4.55 9.36 -4.16
C SER A 55 -4.42 8.75 -5.55
N TRP A 56 -5.14 9.33 -6.51
CA TRP A 56 -4.82 9.20 -7.93
C TRP A 56 -3.56 10.01 -8.27
N PRO A 57 -2.85 9.71 -9.37
CA PRO A 57 -1.71 10.54 -9.79
C PRO A 57 -2.14 12.00 -9.94
N VAL A 58 -1.59 12.91 -9.13
CA VAL A 58 -1.90 14.34 -9.18
C VAL A 58 -0.76 15.07 -9.88
N ARG A 59 -1.09 15.78 -10.97
CA ARG A 59 -0.14 16.68 -11.63
C ARG A 59 -0.45 18.12 -11.25
N LYS A 60 0.45 18.79 -10.53
CA LYS A 60 0.38 20.24 -10.33
C LYS A 60 0.91 20.94 -11.58
N ILE A 61 0.02 21.65 -12.28
CA ILE A 61 0.36 22.46 -13.46
C ILE A 61 0.48 23.92 -13.01
N TYR A 62 1.62 24.54 -13.29
CA TYR A 62 1.82 25.97 -13.09
C TYR A 62 1.65 26.67 -14.44
N TYR A 63 0.65 27.54 -14.55
CA TYR A 63 0.52 28.43 -15.70
C TYR A 63 1.45 29.62 -15.47
N GLY A 64 2.54 29.70 -16.23
CA GLY A 64 3.33 30.91 -16.32
C GLY A 64 2.53 31.96 -17.08
N SER A 65 2.24 33.09 -16.45
CA SER A 65 1.71 34.27 -17.13
C SER A 65 2.84 34.88 -17.97
N GLY A 66 2.85 34.54 -19.26
CA GLY A 66 3.67 35.16 -20.30
C GLY A 66 2.78 35.77 -21.37
#